data_AF-A0A961AI23-F1
#
_entry.id   AF-A0A961AI23-F1
#
_cell.length_a   1.000
_cell.length_b   1.000
_cell.length_c   1.000
_cell.angle_alpha   90.00
_cell.angle_beta   90.00
_cell.angle_gamma   90.00
#
_symmetry.space_group_name_H-M   'P 1'
#
loop_
_entity.id
_entity.type
_entity.pdbx_description
1 polymer ?
#
loop_
_entity_poly.entity_id
_entity_poly.type
_entity_poly.pdbx_seq_one_letter_code
_entity_poly.pdbx_strand_id
1 'polypeptide(L)'
;MKKLLSFAGLALVISFDANAADLERIEKVDLQPLQVNCNRLLQALQFVGHPLTPEQTARVTLPPNPPGVASKIRIIQETLDPLCLAQVTINPESRVSAITGPARPLLVENDWALFLIKVNNEAAVTAPLAVSSEAPEVEAALFVDRPLTDRLSGVSLD
;
A
#
# COMPACT_ATOMS: atom_id res chain seq x y z
N MET A 1 37.54 -50.01 11.34
CA MET A 1 38.13 -48.73 11.74
C MET A 1 38.16 -47.79 10.53
N LYS A 2 37.25 -46.82 10.44
CA LYS A 2 37.35 -45.61 9.61
C LYS A 2 36.30 -44.62 10.14
N LYS A 3 36.76 -43.42 10.50
CA LYS A 3 36.12 -42.47 11.41
C LYS A 3 34.94 -41.76 10.74
N LEU A 4 33.80 -41.67 11.44
CA LEU A 4 32.74 -40.71 11.17
C LEU A 4 33.30 -39.30 11.46
N LEU A 5 33.41 -38.45 10.44
CA LEU A 5 33.51 -37.00 10.65
C LEU A 5 32.11 -36.42 10.55
N SER A 6 31.60 -35.97 11.69
CA SER A 6 30.37 -35.20 11.82
C SER A 6 30.63 -33.78 11.33
N PHE A 7 29.97 -33.36 10.26
CA PHE A 7 29.95 -31.96 9.81
C PHE A 7 28.78 -31.26 10.49
N ALA A 8 29.06 -30.48 11.54
CA ALA A 8 28.09 -29.55 12.10
C ALA A 8 27.95 -28.37 11.13
N GLY A 9 26.87 -28.37 10.34
CA GLY A 9 26.52 -27.25 9.48
C GLY A 9 26.05 -26.06 10.32
N LEU A 10 26.84 -25.00 10.36
CA LEU A 10 26.45 -23.71 10.90
C LEU A 10 25.48 -23.05 9.91
N ALA A 11 24.18 -23.12 10.18
CA ALA A 11 23.17 -22.39 9.43
C ALA A 11 23.27 -20.90 9.77
N LEU A 12 23.93 -20.11 8.91
CA LEU A 12 23.88 -18.66 8.97
C LEU A 12 22.50 -18.21 8.45
N VAL A 13 21.57 -17.97 9.38
CA VAL A 13 20.31 -17.30 9.05
C VAL A 13 20.64 -15.83 8.82
N ILE A 14 20.75 -15.43 7.55
CA ILE A 14 20.82 -14.02 7.17
C ILE A 14 19.40 -13.49 7.29
N SER A 15 19.07 -12.93 8.44
CA SER A 15 17.86 -12.13 8.60
C SER A 15 18.01 -10.88 7.72
N PHE A 16 17.30 -10.84 6.59
CA PHE A 16 17.05 -9.58 5.92
C PHE A 16 16.11 -8.78 6.82
N ASP A 17 16.65 -7.87 7.62
CA ASP A 17 15.87 -6.73 8.11
C ASP A 17 15.51 -5.89 6.90
N ALA A 18 14.36 -6.18 6.31
CA ALA A 18 13.66 -5.22 5.47
C ALA A 18 13.39 -4.01 6.38
N ASN A 19 14.29 -3.02 6.35
CA ASN A 19 14.00 -1.71 6.88
C ASN A 19 12.84 -1.15 6.05
N ALA A 20 11.63 -1.47 6.48
CA ALA A 20 10.42 -0.76 6.19
C ALA A 20 10.71 0.73 6.42
N ALA A 21 10.93 1.49 5.35
CA ALA A 21 11.14 2.92 5.47
C ALA A 21 9.84 3.54 6.03
N ASP A 22 9.97 4.34 7.07
CA ASP A 22 8.85 5.09 7.61
C ASP A 22 8.37 6.05 6.50
N LEU A 23 7.10 5.92 6.11
CA LEU A 23 6.54 6.75 5.04
C LEU A 23 6.57 8.21 5.46
N GLU A 24 6.73 9.12 4.49
CA GLU A 24 6.73 10.54 4.77
C GLU A 24 5.38 10.94 5.36
N ARG A 25 5.41 11.60 6.52
CA ARG A 25 4.20 12.09 7.18
C ARG A 25 3.74 13.38 6.51
N ILE A 26 2.57 13.33 5.87
CA ILE A 26 1.96 14.48 5.21
C ILE A 26 1.01 15.17 6.19
N GLU A 27 1.38 16.34 6.69
CA GLU A 27 0.55 17.09 7.66
C GLU A 27 -0.39 18.10 7.00
N LYS A 28 0.01 18.64 5.85
CA LYS A 28 -0.74 19.68 5.12
C LYS A 28 -1.72 19.07 4.13
N VAL A 29 -2.80 18.47 4.65
CA VAL A 29 -3.90 17.92 3.85
C VAL A 29 -5.23 18.39 4.43
N ASP A 30 -6.17 18.73 3.56
CA ASP A 30 -7.54 19.03 4.00
C ASP A 30 -8.22 17.75 4.49
N LEU A 31 -8.67 17.78 5.75
CA LEU A 31 -9.22 16.59 6.41
C LEU A 31 -10.51 16.10 5.76
N GLN A 32 -11.39 16.99 5.30
CA GLN A 32 -12.67 16.59 4.71
C GLN A 32 -12.47 15.78 3.40
N PRO A 33 -11.70 16.26 2.39
CA PRO A 33 -11.35 15.45 1.23
C PRO A 33 -10.67 14.11 1.59
N LEU A 34 -9.75 14.13 2.56
CA LEU A 34 -9.09 12.91 3.02
C LEU A 34 -10.10 11.90 3.58
N GLN A 35 -11.03 12.34 4.42
CA GLN A 35 -12.07 11.48 4.99
C GLN A 35 -12.98 10.89 3.91
N VAL A 36 -13.35 11.67 2.88
CA VAL A 36 -14.12 11.16 1.74
C VAL A 36 -13.35 10.05 1.02
N ASN A 37 -12.06 10.24 0.78
CA ASN A 37 -11.21 9.23 0.15
C ASN A 37 -11.04 7.98 1.04
N CYS A 38 -10.85 8.15 2.34
CA CYS A 38 -10.81 7.05 3.29
C CYS A 38 -12.11 6.23 3.28
N ASN A 39 -13.27 6.88 3.21
CA ASN A 39 -14.55 6.19 3.15
C ASN A 39 -14.67 5.34 1.87
N ARG A 40 -14.25 5.88 0.72
CA ARG A 40 -14.20 5.12 -0.55
C ARG A 40 -13.24 3.94 -0.45
N LEU A 41 -12.07 4.14 0.16
CA LEU A 41 -11.10 3.08 0.39
C LEU A 41 -11.70 1.96 1.25
N LEU A 42 -12.37 2.29 2.36
CA LEU A 42 -13.02 1.30 3.23
C LEU A 42 -14.08 0.50 2.48
N GLN A 43 -14.90 1.16 1.64
CA GLN A 43 -15.89 0.49 0.79
C GLN A 43 -15.22 -0.45 -0.22
N ALA A 44 -14.15 0.00 -0.88
CA ALA A 44 -13.39 -0.82 -1.83
C ALA A 44 -12.77 -2.05 -1.16
N LEU A 45 -12.13 -1.87 0.00
CA LEU A 45 -11.57 -2.95 0.80
C LEU A 45 -12.62 -3.98 1.22
N GLN A 46 -13.80 -3.51 1.63
CA GLN A 46 -14.92 -4.38 1.94
C GLN A 46 -15.42 -5.15 0.71
N PHE A 47 -15.51 -4.48 -0.45
CA PHE A 47 -15.95 -5.09 -1.71
C PHE A 47 -15.00 -6.19 -2.19
N VAL A 48 -13.69 -5.99 -2.10
CA VAL A 48 -12.66 -6.99 -2.50
C VAL A 48 -12.40 -8.05 -1.43
N GLY A 49 -13.21 -8.10 -0.36
CA GLY A 49 -13.12 -9.13 0.67
C GLY A 49 -11.96 -8.98 1.65
N HIS A 50 -11.30 -7.81 1.69
CA HIS A 50 -10.19 -7.50 2.59
C HIS A 50 -10.50 -6.29 3.48
N PRO A 51 -11.59 -6.32 4.29
CA PRO A 51 -11.94 -5.19 5.14
C PRO A 51 -10.88 -4.93 6.20
N LEU A 52 -10.71 -3.67 6.57
CA LEU A 52 -9.92 -3.32 7.76
C LEU A 52 -10.57 -3.90 9.02
N THR A 53 -9.78 -4.12 10.07
CA THR A 53 -10.34 -4.55 11.36
C THR A 53 -11.31 -3.49 11.91
N PRO A 54 -12.25 -3.86 12.80
CA PRO A 54 -13.16 -2.89 13.42
C PRO A 54 -12.42 -1.74 14.13
N GLU A 55 -11.27 -2.03 14.74
CA GLU A 55 -10.43 -1.01 15.39
C GLU A 55 -9.81 -0.04 14.37
N GLN A 56 -9.22 -0.56 13.29
CA GLN A 56 -8.66 0.27 12.22
C GLN A 56 -9.75 1.13 11.56
N THR A 57 -10.92 0.54 11.30
CA THR A 57 -12.07 1.24 10.73
C THR A 57 -12.53 2.39 11.64
N ALA A 58 -12.62 2.16 12.95
CA ALA A 58 -12.94 3.22 13.92
C ALA A 58 -11.88 4.33 13.91
N ARG A 59 -10.59 3.98 13.96
CA ARG A 59 -9.47 4.95 13.91
C ARG A 59 -9.51 5.83 12.66
N VAL A 60 -9.87 5.28 11.51
CA VAL A 60 -9.98 6.01 10.24
C VAL A 60 -11.24 6.89 10.20
N THR A 61 -12.39 6.40 10.68
CA THR A 61 -13.70 7.08 10.53
C THR A 61 -14.07 8.08 11.62
N LEU A 62 -13.46 7.99 12.82
CA LEU A 62 -13.77 8.89 13.94
C LEU A 62 -13.73 10.38 13.54
N PRO A 63 -14.72 11.20 13.91
CA PRO A 63 -14.68 12.62 13.62
C PRO A 63 -13.51 13.31 14.36
N PRO A 64 -12.92 14.37 13.79
CA PRO A 64 -11.95 15.18 14.52
C PRO A 64 -12.63 15.93 15.67
N ASN A 65 -11.94 16.12 16.79
CA ASN A 65 -12.32 17.12 17.80
C ASN A 65 -11.83 18.53 17.36
N PRO A 66 -12.39 19.64 17.85
CA PRO A 66 -12.09 21.00 17.37
C PRO A 66 -10.60 21.42 17.38
N PRO A 67 -9.73 20.99 18.33
CA PRO A 67 -8.27 21.19 18.23
C PRO A 67 -7.51 20.02 17.58
N GLY A 68 -8.21 18.99 17.06
CA GLY A 68 -7.66 17.66 16.75
C GLY A 68 -7.56 17.29 15.28
N VAL A 69 -7.62 18.24 14.34
CA VAL A 69 -7.53 17.97 12.88
C VAL A 69 -6.16 17.37 12.51
N ALA A 70 -5.07 17.99 12.92
CA ALA A 70 -3.71 17.47 12.67
C ALA A 70 -3.51 16.09 13.32
N SER A 71 -4.04 15.91 14.54
CA SER A 71 -4.06 14.61 15.23
C SER A 71 -4.85 13.57 14.45
N LYS A 72 -5.96 13.95 13.81
CA LYS A 72 -6.78 13.03 13.01
C LYS A 72 -6.08 12.60 11.73
N ILE A 73 -5.44 13.52 11.00
CA ILE A 73 -4.64 13.23 9.81
C ILE A 73 -3.50 12.26 10.16
N ARG A 74 -2.86 12.47 11.31
CA ARG A 74 -1.82 11.58 11.84
C ARG A 74 -2.35 10.19 12.14
N ILE A 75 -3.48 10.08 12.85
CA ILE A 75 -4.09 8.78 13.18
C ILE A 75 -4.46 7.99 11.93
N ILE A 76 -4.97 8.66 10.89
CA ILE A 76 -5.28 8.02 9.61
C ILE A 76 -3.99 7.42 9.01
N GLN A 77 -2.92 8.22 8.91
CA GLN A 77 -1.63 7.74 8.39
C GLN A 77 -1.05 6.61 9.22
N GLU A 78 -1.01 6.73 10.56
CA GLU A 78 -0.52 5.67 11.44
C GLU A 78 -1.32 4.36 11.30
N THR A 79 -2.60 4.45 10.92
CA THR A 79 -3.45 3.26 10.74
C THR A 79 -3.28 2.62 9.37
N LEU A 80 -3.08 3.42 8.32
CA LEU A 80 -3.04 2.95 6.93
C LEU A 80 -1.62 2.74 6.39
N ASP A 81 -0.64 3.54 6.80
CA ASP A 81 0.75 3.47 6.33
C ASP A 81 1.36 2.08 6.52
N PRO A 82 1.13 1.33 7.62
CA PRO A 82 1.59 -0.05 7.77
C PRO A 82 1.10 -1.03 6.69
N LEU A 83 -0.01 -0.70 6.02
CA LEU A 83 -0.61 -1.51 4.95
C LEU A 83 -0.13 -1.08 3.55
N CYS A 84 0.69 -0.03 3.47
CA CYS A 84 1.16 0.52 2.21
C CYS A 84 2.44 -0.18 1.73
N LEU A 85 2.42 -0.65 0.48
CA LEU A 85 3.59 -1.20 -0.20
C LEU A 85 4.55 -0.11 -0.65
N ALA A 86 4.02 1.08 -0.96
CA ALA A 86 4.79 2.23 -1.37
C ALA A 86 4.07 3.55 -1.06
N GLN A 87 4.85 4.61 -0.96
CA GLN A 87 4.37 5.97 -1.10
C GLN A 87 4.80 6.50 -2.47
N VAL A 88 3.83 7.03 -3.21
CA VAL A 88 4.00 7.73 -4.48
C VAL A 88 3.81 9.22 -4.24
N THR A 89 4.76 10.02 -4.68
CA THR A 89 4.67 11.48 -4.68
C THR A 89 4.61 11.98 -6.11
N ILE A 90 3.59 12.79 -6.42
CA ILE A 90 3.45 13.55 -7.65
C ILE A 90 3.75 15.00 -7.30
N ASN A 91 4.91 15.48 -7.72
CA ASN A 91 5.35 16.83 -7.40
C ASN A 91 4.57 17.89 -8.24
N PRO A 92 4.74 19.20 -7.98
CA PRO A 92 4.05 20.26 -8.71
C PRO A 92 4.32 20.27 -10.22
N GLU A 93 5.47 19.77 -10.68
CA GLU A 93 5.81 19.59 -12.10
C GLU A 93 5.24 18.29 -12.71
N SER A 94 4.32 17.59 -12.01
CA SER A 94 3.72 16.32 -12.42
C SER A 94 4.73 15.17 -12.61
N ARG A 95 5.88 15.22 -11.95
CA ARG A 95 6.85 14.12 -11.91
C ARG A 95 6.49 13.15 -10.80
N VAL A 96 6.56 11.86 -11.12
CA VAL A 96 6.25 10.76 -10.21
C VAL A 96 7.54 10.21 -9.61
N SER A 97 7.55 10.08 -8.29
CA SER A 97 8.58 9.35 -7.54
C SER A 97 7.92 8.37 -6.57
N ALA A 98 8.58 7.27 -6.24
CA ALA A 98 8.08 6.30 -5.28
C ALA A 98 9.16 5.90 -4.27
N ILE A 99 8.74 5.69 -3.02
CA ILE A 99 9.56 5.07 -1.97
C ILE A 99 8.87 3.81 -1.45
N THR A 100 9.67 2.83 -1.06
CA THR A 100 9.16 1.57 -0.48
C THR A 100 8.48 1.82 0.85
N GLY A 101 7.32 1.21 1.06
CA GLY A 101 6.55 1.28 2.29
C GLY A 101 6.80 0.09 3.22
N PRO A 102 6.15 0.09 4.39
CA PRO A 102 6.37 -0.90 5.43
C PRO A 102 5.66 -2.22 5.20
N ALA A 103 4.67 -2.29 4.30
CA ALA A 103 3.99 -3.54 4.01
C ALA A 103 4.95 -4.53 3.36
N ARG A 104 4.99 -5.76 3.89
CA ARG A 104 5.87 -6.81 3.38
C ARG A 104 5.51 -7.15 1.93
N PRO A 105 6.43 -7.00 0.95
CA PRO A 105 6.17 -7.33 -0.45
C PRO A 105 6.13 -8.86 -0.62
N LEU A 106 4.94 -9.45 -0.43
CA LEU A 106 4.72 -10.89 -0.61
C LEU A 106 4.08 -11.14 -1.98
N LEU A 107 4.74 -11.98 -2.77
CA LEU A 107 4.15 -12.60 -3.96
C LEU A 107 3.59 -13.96 -3.57
N VAL A 108 2.35 -14.21 -3.97
CA VAL A 108 1.66 -15.49 -3.73
C VAL A 108 1.44 -16.15 -5.08
N GLU A 109 1.88 -17.40 -5.20
CA GLU A 109 1.72 -18.17 -6.43
C GLU A 109 0.27 -18.69 -6.54
N ASN A 110 -0.35 -18.52 -7.72
CA ASN A 110 -1.74 -18.89 -7.98
C ASN A 110 -2.77 -18.22 -7.04
N ASP A 111 -2.41 -17.09 -6.45
CA ASP A 111 -3.29 -16.27 -5.61
C ASP A 111 -2.91 -14.80 -5.77
N TRP A 112 -3.61 -13.91 -5.08
CA TRP A 112 -3.34 -12.48 -5.09
C TRP A 112 -3.13 -11.93 -3.69
N ALA A 113 -2.33 -10.86 -3.59
CA ALA A 113 -2.12 -10.12 -2.36
C ALA A 113 -2.58 -8.68 -2.53
N LEU A 114 -3.25 -8.14 -1.51
CA LEU A 114 -3.68 -6.75 -1.49
C LEU A 114 -2.69 -5.88 -0.72
N PHE A 115 -2.36 -4.74 -1.31
CA PHE A 115 -1.58 -3.69 -0.68
C PHE A 115 -2.22 -2.33 -0.91
N LEU A 116 -1.95 -1.39 0.00
CA LEU A 116 -2.28 0.01 -0.22
C LEU A 116 -1.11 0.74 -0.90
N ILE A 117 -1.44 1.83 -1.60
CA ILE A 117 -0.45 2.79 -2.11
C ILE A 117 -0.84 4.16 -1.55
N LYS A 118 0.08 4.78 -0.82
CA LYS A 118 -0.10 6.15 -0.33
C LYS A 118 0.26 7.12 -1.44
N VAL A 119 -0.65 8.01 -1.83
CA VAL A 119 -0.40 8.98 -2.90
C VAL A 119 -0.41 10.39 -2.33
N ASN A 120 0.72 11.09 -2.41
CA ASN A 120 0.82 12.54 -2.20
C ASN A 120 0.77 13.23 -3.58
N ASN A 121 -0.34 13.90 -3.90
CA ASN A 121 -0.56 14.54 -5.20
C ASN A 121 -0.55 16.06 -5.06
N GLU A 122 0.62 16.67 -5.21
CA GLU A 122 0.81 18.12 -5.09
C GLU A 122 0.41 18.88 -6.37
N ALA A 123 0.54 18.23 -7.53
CA ALA A 123 0.15 18.81 -8.83
C ALA A 123 -1.35 18.78 -9.11
N ALA A 124 -2.17 18.20 -8.22
CA ALA A 124 -3.60 18.00 -8.43
C ALA A 124 -3.93 17.28 -9.75
N VAL A 125 -3.06 16.35 -10.17
CA VAL A 125 -3.24 15.57 -11.39
C VAL A 125 -4.48 14.70 -11.28
N THR A 126 -5.29 14.67 -12.33
CA THR A 126 -6.51 13.85 -12.43
C THR A 126 -6.36 12.66 -13.38
N ALA A 127 -5.22 12.55 -14.06
CA ALA A 127 -4.89 11.40 -14.88
C ALA A 127 -4.78 10.14 -13.99
N PRO A 128 -5.23 8.97 -14.47
CA PRO A 128 -5.11 7.73 -13.72
C PRO A 128 -3.64 7.36 -13.53
N LEU A 129 -3.31 6.82 -12.35
CA LEU A 129 -2.05 6.13 -12.17
C LEU A 129 -2.09 4.81 -12.92
N ALA A 130 -1.02 4.49 -13.64
CA ALA A 130 -0.84 3.20 -14.28
C ALA A 130 0.26 2.44 -13.55
N VAL A 131 0.07 1.13 -13.39
CA VAL A 131 1.08 0.22 -12.84
C VAL A 131 1.45 -0.78 -13.92
N SER A 132 2.73 -1.07 -14.03
CA SER A 132 3.29 -2.04 -14.96
C SER A 132 4.46 -2.75 -14.30
N SER A 133 4.65 -4.01 -14.64
CA SER A 133 5.79 -4.82 -14.22
C SER A 133 6.63 -5.18 -15.44
N GLU A 134 7.96 -5.12 -15.30
CA GLU A 134 8.88 -5.69 -16.30
C GLU A 134 9.03 -7.21 -16.12
N ALA A 135 8.62 -7.75 -14.96
CA ALA A 135 8.59 -9.19 -14.70
C ALA A 135 7.30 -9.79 -15.27
N PRO A 136 7.39 -10.74 -16.23
CA PRO A 136 6.23 -11.30 -16.90
C PRO A 136 5.35 -12.16 -15.97
N GLU A 137 5.88 -12.64 -14.84
CA GLU A 137 5.15 -13.46 -13.88
C GLU A 137 4.36 -12.65 -12.84
N VAL A 138 4.50 -11.31 -12.84
CA VAL A 138 3.85 -10.44 -11.85
C VAL A 138 2.75 -9.61 -12.51
N GLU A 139 1.51 -9.87 -12.10
CA GLU A 139 0.36 -9.06 -12.47
C GLU A 139 0.03 -8.07 -11.34
N ALA A 140 -0.18 -6.80 -11.70
CA ALA A 140 -0.59 -5.76 -10.77
C ALA A 140 -1.76 -4.97 -11.35
N ALA A 141 -2.81 -4.82 -10.56
CA ALA A 141 -4.00 -4.04 -10.91
C ALA A 141 -4.26 -2.96 -9.87
N LEU A 142 -4.71 -1.78 -10.32
CA LEU A 142 -5.14 -0.70 -9.45
C LEU A 142 -6.67 -0.64 -9.37
N PHE A 143 -7.19 -0.60 -8.13
CA PHE A 143 -8.61 -0.41 -7.87
C PHE A 143 -8.89 1.07 -7.57
N VAL A 144 -9.20 1.85 -8.61
CA VAL A 144 -9.59 3.26 -8.52
C VAL A 144 -11.04 3.44 -8.97
N ASP A 145 -11.80 4.28 -8.28
CA ASP A 145 -13.24 4.49 -8.50
C ASP A 145 -13.49 5.31 -9.79
N ARG A 146 -13.39 4.64 -10.96
CA ARG A 146 -14.09 4.83 -12.25
C ARG A 146 -13.22 4.44 -13.47
N PRO A 147 -13.77 3.62 -14.39
CA PRO A 147 -14.28 2.28 -14.11
C PRO A 147 -13.11 1.30 -13.93
N LEU A 148 -13.38 0.12 -13.38
CA LEU A 148 -12.47 -1.03 -13.47
C LEU A 148 -12.06 -1.19 -14.93
N THR A 149 -10.86 -0.77 -15.32
CA THR A 149 -10.39 -0.93 -16.70
C THR A 149 -10.37 -2.40 -17.07
N ASP A 150 -10.69 -2.67 -18.35
CA ASP A 150 -11.11 -3.95 -18.94
C ASP A 150 -10.07 -5.09 -18.97
N ARG A 151 -9.06 -5.10 -18.09
CA ARG A 151 -8.00 -6.11 -18.13
C ARG A 151 -7.78 -6.72 -16.76
N LEU A 152 -8.43 -7.85 -16.55
CA LEU A 152 -7.88 -8.95 -15.79
C LEU A 152 -6.97 -9.75 -16.74
N SER A 153 -5.74 -9.97 -16.31
CA SER A 153 -4.81 -11.00 -16.79
C SER A 153 -4.34 -11.00 -18.24
N GLY A 154 -4.10 -9.83 -18.85
CA GLY A 154 -3.13 -9.69 -19.96
C GLY A 154 -3.27 -10.60 -21.20
N VAL A 155 -4.33 -11.39 -21.30
CA VAL A 155 -4.58 -12.37 -22.35
C VAL A 155 -5.92 -12.00 -22.99
N SER A 156 -5.91 -11.70 -24.29
CA SER A 156 -7.15 -11.65 -25.05
C SER A 156 -7.75 -13.05 -25.09
N LEU A 157 -9.01 -13.18 -24.69
CA LEU A 157 -9.85 -14.28 -25.17
C LEU A 157 -10.44 -13.86 -26.52
N ASP A 158 -9.57 -13.98 -27.53
CA ASP A 158 -9.78 -14.24 -28.97
C ASP A 158 -8.52 -13.83 -29.76
#